data_AF-A0A0F9KL15-F1
#
_entry.id   AF-A0A0F9KL15-F1
#
_cell.length_a   1.000
_cell.length_b   1.000
_cell.length_c   1.000
_cell.angle_alpha   90.00
_cell.angle_beta   90.00
_cell.angle_gamma   90.00
#
_symmetry.space_group_name_H-M   'P 1'
#
loop_
_entity.id
_entity.type
_entity.pdbx_description
1 polymer ?
#
loop_
_entity_poly.entity_id
_entity_poly.type
_entity_poly.pdbx_seq_one_letter_code
_entity_poly.pdbx_strand_id
1 'polypeptide(L)' 'MKIRINKFLTLRLEKGETNIYITGKIFQQCKCLLLDVSLENNFNLRNINSIDEAAEKLDHGL' A
#
# COMPACT_ATOMS: atom_id res chain seq x y z
N MET A 1 14.61 -19.76 -1.84
CA MET A 1 15.87 -19.23 -1.25
C MET A 1 15.52 -18.35 -0.06
N LYS A 2 16.27 -18.40 1.07
CA LYS A 2 16.01 -17.60 2.28
C LYS A 2 17.22 -16.71 2.59
N ILE A 3 17.00 -15.42 2.76
CA ILE A 3 18.02 -14.43 3.10
C ILE A 3 17.63 -13.78 4.43
N ARG A 4 18.52 -13.81 5.43
CA ARG A 4 18.29 -13.16 6.72
C ARG A 4 18.96 -11.79 6.72
N ILE A 5 18.17 -10.74 6.86
CA ILE A 5 18.68 -9.35 6.89
C ILE A 5 19.04 -8.96 8.33
N ASN A 6 18.17 -9.29 9.30
CA ASN A 6 18.46 -9.10 10.71
C ASN A 6 17.74 -10.15 11.58
N LYS A 7 17.77 -9.98 12.91
CA LYS A 7 17.14 -10.95 13.83
C LYS A 7 15.63 -11.11 13.63
N PHE A 8 14.96 -10.10 13.08
CA PHE A 8 13.52 -10.06 12.88
C PHE A 8 13.11 -10.17 11.41
N LEU A 9 13.92 -9.66 10.49
CA LEU A 9 13.58 -9.54 9.07
C LEU A 9 14.28 -10.60 8.22
N THR A 10 13.48 -11.31 7.43
CA THR A 10 13.92 -12.35 6.49
C THR A 10 13.21 -12.16 5.15
N LEU A 11 13.95 -12.32 4.05
CA LEU A 11 13.39 -12.39 2.70
C LEU A 11 13.34 -13.85 2.24
N ARG A 12 12.26 -14.25 1.56
CA ARG A 12 12.16 -15.56 0.92
C ARG A 12 11.72 -15.39 -0.52
N LEU A 13 12.48 -16.00 -1.43
CA LEU A 13 12.07 -16.13 -2.82
C LEU A 13 11.17 -17.36 -2.94
N GLU A 14 9.89 -17.14 -3.19
CA GLU A 14 8.82 -18.13 -3.23
C GLU A 14 7.95 -17.82 -4.46
N LYS A 15 7.71 -18.79 -5.34
CA LYS A 15 6.89 -18.62 -6.56
C LYS A 15 7.35 -17.49 -7.50
N GLY A 16 8.64 -17.14 -7.49
CA GLY A 16 9.19 -16.04 -8.29
C GLY A 16 9.04 -14.66 -7.65
N GLU A 17 8.41 -14.56 -6.48
CA GLU A 17 8.23 -13.33 -5.74
C GLU A 17 9.13 -13.30 -4.50
N THR A 18 9.60 -12.10 -4.12
CA THR A 18 10.35 -11.90 -2.88
C THR A 18 9.39 -11.51 -1.77
N ASN A 19 9.09 -12.47 -0.90
CA ASN A 19 8.25 -12.26 0.27
C ASN A 19 9.08 -11.78 1.46
N ILE A 20 8.60 -10.72 2.10
CA ILE A 20 9.18 -10.20 3.34
C ILE A 20 8.53 -10.92 4.52
N TYR A 21 9.34 -11.35 5.49
CA TYR A 21 8.89 -11.98 6.73
C TYR A 21 9.43 -11.21 7.93
N ILE A 22 8.54 -10.84 8.86
CA ILE A 22 8.88 -10.24 10.15
C ILE A 22 8.56 -11.26 11.23
N THR A 23 9.56 -11.58 12.07
CA THR A 23 9.47 -12.59 13.15
C THR A 23 8.92 -13.95 12.68
N GLY A 24 9.20 -14.30 11.42
CA GLY A 24 8.76 -15.55 10.81
C GLY A 24 7.35 -15.51 10.21
N LYS A 25 6.61 -14.42 10.36
CA LYS A 25 5.30 -14.19 9.73
C LYS A 25 5.46 -13.40 8.44
N ILE A 26 4.68 -13.74 7.41
CA ILE A 26 4.67 -12.97 6.17
C ILE A 26 4.22 -11.55 6.47
N PHE A 27 4.97 -10.56 5.97
CA PHE A 27 4.62 -9.17 6.08
C PHE A 27 3.63 -8.83 4.97
N GLN A 28 2.35 -8.78 5.32
CA GLN A 28 1.30 -8.32 4.43
C GLN A 28 1.11 -6.82 4.67
N GLN A 29 1.64 -5.99 3.78
CA GLN A 29 1.38 -4.56 3.82
C GLN A 29 -0.05 -4.32 3.37
N CYS A 30 -0.94 -3.93 4.29
CA CYS A 30 -2.21 -3.34 3.94
C CYS A 30 -1.95 -1.96 3.34
N LYS A 31 -2.27 -1.79 2.05
CA LYS A 31 -2.32 -0.46 1.44
C LYS A 31 -3.68 0.15 1.77
N CYS A 32 -3.68 1.35 2.33
CA CYS A 32 -4.88 2.12 2.59
C CYS A 32 -4.74 3.45 1.86
N LEU A 33 -5.76 3.82 1.09
CA LEU A 33 -5.86 5.14 0.48
C LEU A 33 -6.71 6.01 1.40
N LEU A 34 -6.12 7.05 1.99
CA LEU A 34 -6.83 8.02 2.82
C LEU A 34 -7.15 9.24 1.96
N LEU A 35 -8.43 9.46 1.68
CA LEU A 35 -8.88 10.61 0.90
C LEU A 35 -9.45 11.65 1.86
N ASP A 36 -8.79 12.81 1.96
CA ASP A 36 -9.32 13.95 2.70
C ASP A 36 -10.25 14.75 1.79
N VAL A 37 -11.56 14.58 1.97
CA VAL A 37 -12.59 15.15 1.09
C VAL A 37 -13.53 16.05 1.89
N SER A 38 -13.46 17.36 1.64
CA SER A 38 -14.44 18.30 2.18
C SER A 38 -15.75 18.20 1.39
N LEU A 39 -16.87 18.03 2.12
CA LEU A 39 -18.23 17.96 1.56
C LEU A 39 -18.63 19.24 0.79
N GLU A 40 -17.91 20.35 0.97
CA GLU A 40 -18.20 21.61 0.28
C GLU A 40 -17.68 21.62 -1.17
N ASN A 41 -16.69 20.78 -1.51
CA ASN A 41 -16.07 20.68 -2.84
C ASN A 41 -16.48 19.40 -3.62
N ASN A 42 -17.70 18.91 -3.36
CA ASN A 42 -18.30 17.70 -3.95
C ASN A 42 -18.26 17.63 -5.50
N PHE A 43 -18.01 18.75 -6.20
CA PHE A 43 -17.89 18.78 -7.65
C PHE A 43 -16.71 17.97 -8.19
N ASN A 44 -15.58 17.95 -7.48
CA ASN A 44 -14.38 17.24 -7.94
C ASN A 44 -14.48 15.73 -7.69
N LEU A 45 -15.25 15.30 -6.68
CA LEU A 45 -15.45 13.88 -6.35
C LEU A 45 -16.33 13.15 -7.36
N ARG A 46 -17.35 13.83 -7.92
CA ARG A 46 -18.30 13.25 -8.88
C ARG A 46 -17.67 12.81 -10.20
N ASN A 47 -16.46 13.30 -10.49
CA ASN A 47 -15.73 12.98 -11.72
C ASN A 47 -14.64 11.92 -11.53
N ILE A 48 -14.56 11.27 -10.37
CA ILE A 48 -13.60 10.21 -10.10
C ILE A 48 -14.27 8.86 -10.36
N ASN A 49 -13.73 8.12 -11.32
CA ASN A 49 -14.29 6.85 -11.78
C ASN A 49 -13.48 5.63 -11.33
N SER A 50 -12.29 5.83 -10.76
CA SER A 50 -11.44 4.76 -10.22
C SER A 50 -10.76 5.17 -8.92
N ILE A 51 -10.40 4.17 -8.11
CA ILE A 51 -9.56 4.35 -6.91
C ILE A 51 -8.16 4.86 -7.27
N ASP A 52 -7.63 4.48 -8.43
CA ASP A 52 -6.33 4.97 -8.91
C ASP A 52 -6.40 6.46 -9.25
N GLU A 53 -7.47 6.87 -9.94
CA GLU A 53 -7.74 8.28 -10.26
C GLU A 53 -7.96 9.11 -8.98
N ALA A 54 -8.62 8.52 -7.98
CA ALA A 54 -8.79 9.15 -6.68
C ALA A 54 -7.45 9.39 -5.99
N ALA A 55 -6.54 8.40 -6.04
CA ALA A 55 -5.21 8.53 -5.47
C ALA A 55 -4.42 9.66 -6.15
N GLU A 56 -4.42 9.76 -7.48
CA GLU A 56 -3.71 10.84 -8.17
C GLU A 56 -4.25 12.25 -7.86
N LYS A 57 -5.57 12.38 -7.69
CA LYS A 57 -6.22 13.70 -7.56
C LYS A 57 -6.36 14.17 -6.12
N LEU A 58 -6.42 13.26 -5.16
CA LEU A 58 -6.83 13.55 -3.78
C LEU A 58 -5.89 12.97 -2.72
N ASP A 59 -4.95 12.09 -3.09
CA ASP A 59 -3.87 11.70 -2.19
C ASP A 59 -2.84 12.84 -2.16
N HIS A 60 -2.99 13.75 -1.21
CA HIS A 60 -1.94 14.68 -0.84
C HIS A 60 -0.90 13.90 -0.04
N GLY A 61 -0.05 13.16 -0.77
CA GLY A 61 0.96 12.30 -0.17
C GLY A 61 1.74 13.00 0.94
N LEU A 62 1.98 12.26 2.03
CA LEU A 62 3.15 12.47 2.88
C LEU A 62 4.39 11.91 2.16
#